data_AF-A0A7C5R8C3-F1
#
_entry.id   AF-A0A7C5R8C3-F1
#
_cell.length_a   1.000
_cell.length_b   1.000
_cell.length_c   1.000
_cell.angle_alpha   90.00
_cell.angle_beta   90.00
_cell.angle_gamma   90.00
#
_symmetry.space_group_name_H-M   'P 1'
#
loop_
_entity.id
_entity.type
_entity.pdbx_description
1 polymer ?
#
loop_
_entity_poly.entity_id
_entity_poly.type
_entity_poly.pdbx_seq_one_letter_code
_entity_poly.pdbx_strand_id
1 'polypeptide(L)'
;MNYLAHAFLSGQDEDLLVGNFIGDAVKGKAINGYSATIRRGIWLHRAIDEYTDHHPVYRQSRARLSGRYRHYAGVLTDIFYD
;
A
#
# COMPACT_ATOMS: atom_id res chain seq x y z
N MET A 1 2.82 3.53 3.87
CA MET A 1 3.12 2.22 3.27
C MET A 1 3.35 1.20 4.36
N ASN A 2 2.58 0.11 4.33
CA ASN A 2 2.68 -1.02 5.25
C ASN A 2 3.38 -2.19 4.53
N TYR A 3 4.70 -2.23 4.60
CA TYR A 3 5.49 -3.15 3.76
C TYR A 3 5.21 -4.63 4.02
N LEU A 4 4.94 -5.00 5.26
CA LEU A 4 4.62 -6.35 5.70
C LEU A 4 3.31 -6.82 5.08
N ALA A 5 2.26 -6.00 5.05
CA ALA A 5 1.00 -6.36 4.42
C ALA A 5 1.16 -6.55 2.91
N HIS A 6 1.87 -5.65 2.22
CA HIS A 6 2.14 -5.82 0.78
C HIS A 6 2.98 -7.07 0.51
N ALA A 7 3.96 -7.38 1.36
CA ALA A 7 4.75 -8.58 1.21
C ALA A 7 3.92 -9.86 1.43
N PHE A 8 3.18 -9.90 2.54
CA PHE A 8 2.36 -11.05 2.93
C PHE A 8 1.25 -11.35 1.91
N LEU A 9 0.54 -10.31 1.44
CA LEU A 9 -0.56 -10.46 0.48
C LEU A 9 -0.08 -10.78 -0.95
N SER A 10 1.22 -10.71 -1.21
CA SER A 10 1.83 -11.16 -2.46
C SER A 10 2.07 -12.67 -2.50
N GLY A 11 1.91 -13.39 -1.39
CA GLY A 11 2.05 -14.83 -1.32
C GLY A 11 3.47 -15.31 -1.57
N GLN A 12 3.68 -16.18 -2.56
CA GLN A 12 4.98 -16.76 -2.92
C GLN A 12 5.46 -16.36 -4.33
N ASP A 13 4.74 -15.46 -5.00
CA ASP A 13 5.07 -15.00 -6.34
C ASP A 13 5.99 -13.76 -6.24
N GLU A 14 7.27 -13.95 -6.58
CA GLU A 14 8.28 -12.90 -6.48
C GLU A 14 8.01 -11.72 -7.42
N ASP A 15 7.51 -11.96 -8.64
CA ASP A 15 7.17 -10.91 -9.60
C ASP A 15 5.97 -10.09 -9.09
N LEU A 16 4.99 -10.77 -8.49
CA LEU A 16 3.85 -10.12 -7.87
C LEU A 16 4.28 -9.27 -6.67
N LEU A 17 5.17 -9.81 -5.84
CA LEU A 17 5.77 -9.11 -4.70
C LEU A 17 6.52 -7.86 -5.15
N VAL A 18 7.39 -7.98 -6.16
CA VAL A 18 8.12 -6.85 -6.74
C VAL A 18 7.15 -5.77 -7.20
N GLY A 19 6.11 -6.15 -7.96
CA GLY A 19 5.09 -5.21 -8.41
C GLY A 19 4.36 -4.52 -7.26
N ASN A 20 3.99 -5.27 -6.23
CA ASN A 20 3.28 -4.76 -5.05
C ASN A 20 4.16 -3.82 -4.21
N PHE A 21 5.47 -4.07 -4.20
CA PHE A 21 6.44 -3.25 -3.49
C PHE A 21 6.74 -1.92 -4.20
N ILE A 22 6.80 -1.91 -5.54
CA ILE A 22 7.15 -0.72 -6.32
C ILE A 22 5.93 0.13 -6.75
N GLY A 23 4.72 -0.21 -6.30
CA GLY A 23 3.47 0.37 -6.82
C GLY A 23 3.42 1.90 -6.82
N ASP A 24 3.86 2.53 -5.74
CA ASP A 24 3.96 3.99 -5.58
C ASP A 24 4.93 4.66 -6.54
N ALA A 25 6.02 3.97 -6.90
CA ALA A 25 7.05 4.49 -7.79
C ALA A 25 6.59 4.46 -9.26
N VAL A 26 5.64 3.59 -9.61
CA VAL A 26 5.18 3.39 -10.99
C VAL A 26 3.96 4.26 -11.30
N LYS A 27 4.18 5.35 -12.05
CA LYS A 27 3.15 6.34 -12.39
C LYS A 27 2.62 6.20 -13.83
N GLY A 28 1.31 6.37 -13.99
CA GLY A 28 0.66 6.49 -15.30
C GLY A 28 0.98 5.34 -16.25
N LYS A 29 1.40 5.67 -17.47
CA LYS A 29 1.67 4.70 -18.56
C LYS A 29 2.95 3.88 -18.34
N ALA A 30 3.80 4.21 -17.37
CA ALA A 30 5.01 3.46 -17.07
C ALA A 30 4.73 1.99 -16.71
N ILE A 31 3.52 1.72 -16.20
CA ILE A 31 3.05 0.35 -15.91
C ILE A 31 3.12 -0.58 -17.13
N ASN A 32 3.03 -0.05 -18.35
CA ASN A 32 3.03 -0.85 -19.56
C ASN A 32 4.42 -1.46 -19.89
N GLY A 33 5.49 -0.98 -19.26
CA GLY A 33 6.85 -1.50 -19.45
C GLY A 33 7.17 -2.76 -18.65
N TYR A 34 6.25 -3.22 -17.79
CA TYR A 34 6.47 -4.35 -16.88
C TYR A 34 5.79 -5.63 -17.35
N SER A 35 6.28 -6.78 -16.85
CA SER A 35 5.65 -8.09 -17.06
C SER A 35 4.20 -8.09 -16.58
N ALA A 36 3.37 -9.00 -17.10
CA ALA A 36 1.97 -9.09 -16.71
C ALA A 36 1.80 -9.31 -15.19
N THR A 37 2.70 -10.08 -14.56
CA THR A 37 2.67 -10.38 -13.13
C THR A 37 3.08 -9.16 -12.29
N ILE A 38 4.16 -8.48 -12.65
CA ILE A 38 4.56 -7.22 -11.97
C ILE A 38 3.46 -6.18 -12.09
N ARG A 39 2.82 -6.07 -13.26
CA ARG A 39 1.64 -5.19 -13.43
C ARG A 39 0.51 -5.54 -12.47
N ARG A 40 0.20 -6.83 -12.28
CA ARG A 40 -0.79 -7.25 -11.29
C ARG A 40 -0.37 -6.86 -9.88
N GLY A 41 0.91 -6.99 -9.54
CA GLY A 41 1.44 -6.55 -8.25
C GLY A 41 1.22 -5.05 -8.03
N ILE A 42 1.50 -4.22 -9.03
CA ILE A 42 1.27 -2.76 -8.96
C ILE A 42 -0.22 -2.44 -8.76
N TRP A 43 -1.12 -3.19 -9.42
CA TRP A 43 -2.56 -3.04 -9.19
C TRP A 43 -2.98 -3.53 -7.80
N LEU A 44 -2.37 -4.61 -7.32
CA LEU A 44 -2.62 -5.16 -5.99
C LEU A 44 -2.23 -4.16 -4.90
N HIS A 45 -1.08 -3.50 -5.02
CA HIS A 45 -0.66 -2.42 -4.15
C HIS A 45 -1.75 -1.34 -4.01
N ARG A 46 -2.21 -0.81 -5.15
CA ARG A 46 -3.24 0.23 -5.17
C ARG A 46 -4.56 -0.25 -4.57
N ALA A 47 -4.92 -1.51 -4.79
CA ALA A 47 -6.13 -2.10 -4.23
C ALA A 47 -6.03 -2.27 -2.70
N ILE A 48 -4.87 -2.66 -2.18
CA ILE A 48 -4.61 -2.75 -0.74
C ILE A 48 -4.71 -1.36 -0.12
N ASP A 49 -4.02 -0.37 -0.67
CA ASP A 49 -4.04 1.01 -0.14
C ASP A 49 -5.45 1.59 -0.18
N GLU A 50 -6.15 1.46 -1.32
CA GLU A 50 -7.53 1.93 -1.44
C GLU A 50 -8.45 1.27 -0.42
N TYR A 51 -8.34 -0.06 -0.23
CA TYR A 51 -9.12 -0.76 0.77
C TYR A 51 -8.83 -0.25 2.19
N THR A 52 -7.55 -0.10 2.53
CA THR A 52 -7.11 0.26 3.88
C THR A 52 -7.47 1.70 4.22
N ASP A 53 -7.27 2.64 3.29
CA ASP A 53 -7.63 4.06 3.43
C ASP A 53 -9.13 4.29 3.60
N HIS A 54 -9.95 3.42 3.01
CA HIS A 54 -11.41 3.47 3.15
C HIS A 54 -11.92 2.68 4.36
N HIS A 55 -11.11 1.81 4.96
CA HIS A 55 -11.54 0.96 6.05
C HIS A 55 -11.87 1.77 7.32
N PRO A 56 -13.06 1.60 7.93
CA PRO A 56 -13.47 2.38 9.11
C PRO A 56 -12.49 2.31 10.28
N VAL A 57 -11.87 1.15 10.49
CA VAL A 57 -10.90 0.95 11.59
C VAL A 57 -9.60 1.74 11.35
N TYR A 58 -9.10 1.78 10.11
CA TYR A 58 -7.92 2.59 9.78
C TYR A 58 -8.21 4.08 9.98
N ARG A 59 -9.36 4.56 9.48
CA ARG A 59 -9.80 5.94 9.66
C ARG A 59 -9.96 6.32 11.13
N GLN A 60 -10.48 5.41 11.95
CA GLN A 60 -10.59 5.62 13.39
C GLN A 60 -9.21 5.76 14.05
N SER A 61 -8.26 4.88 13.74
CA SER A 61 -6.89 4.95 14.25
C SER A 61 -6.19 6.24 13.83
N ARG A 62 -6.28 6.61 12.55
CA ARG A 62 -5.75 7.88 12.03
C ARG A 62 -6.38 9.10 12.72
N ALA A 63 -7.69 9.07 12.99
CA ALA A 63 -8.40 10.18 13.65
C ALA A 63 -7.89 10.42 15.09
N ARG A 64 -7.54 9.37 15.83
CA ARG A 64 -6.95 9.48 17.20
C ARG A 64 -5.65 10.29 17.19
N LEU A 65 -4.86 10.17 16.12
CA LEU A 65 -3.55 10.84 15.99
C LEU A 65 -3.64 12.20 15.28
N SER A 66 -4.71 12.43 14.49
CA SER A 66 -4.84 13.62 13.62
C SER A 66 -4.83 14.94 14.38
N GLY A 67 -5.38 14.99 15.61
CA GLY A 67 -5.41 16.22 16.41
C GLY A 67 -4.03 16.76 16.80
N ARG A 68 -3.05 15.86 17.00
CA ARG A 68 -1.68 16.23 17.39
C ARG A 68 -0.70 16.23 16.23
N TYR A 69 -0.84 15.28 15.30
CA TYR A 69 0.17 15.00 14.28
C TYR A 69 -0.24 15.38 12.85
N ARG A 70 -1.52 15.74 12.62
CA ARG A 70 -2.06 16.22 11.33
C ARG A 70 -1.61 15.34 10.14
N HIS A 71 -0.75 15.88 9.26
CA HIS A 71 -0.26 15.20 8.06
C HIS A 71 0.50 13.91 8.38
N TYR A 72 1.16 13.82 9.53
CA TYR A 72 1.91 12.63 9.95
C TYR A 72 1.02 11.53 10.57
N ALA A 73 -0.26 11.80 10.83
CA ALA A 73 -1.14 10.82 11.45
C ALA A 73 -1.30 9.55 10.61
N GLY A 74 -1.35 9.67 9.28
CA GLY A 74 -1.37 8.51 8.37
C GLY A 74 -0.08 7.70 8.45
N VAL A 75 1.06 8.37 8.29
CA VAL A 75 2.40 7.73 8.38
C VAL A 75 2.58 6.99 9.69
N LEU A 76 2.22 7.61 10.82
CA LEU A 76 2.30 6.95 12.13
C LEU A 76 1.37 5.75 12.22
N THR A 77 0.14 5.86 11.70
CA THR A 77 -0.82 4.75 11.70
C THR A 77 -0.29 3.56 10.88
N ASP A 78 0.32 3.82 9.73
CA ASP A 78 0.93 2.78 8.90
C ASP A 78 2.07 2.08 9.64
N ILE A 79 2.97 2.83 10.29
CA ILE A 79 4.08 2.27 11.09
C ILE A 79 3.57 1.37 12.23
N PHE A 80 2.41 1.68 12.82
CA PHE A 80 1.82 0.83 13.86
C PHE A 80 1.21 -0.48 13.33
N TYR A 81 0.87 -0.53 12.04
CA TYR A 81 0.22 -1.67 11.41
C TYR A 81 1.20 -2.57 10.65
N ASP A 82 2.41 -2.08 10.42
CA ASP A 82 3.53 -2.79 9.78
C ASP A 82 4.29 -3.64 10.81
#